data_AF-A0AAV2T2C4-F1
#
_entry.id   AF-A0AAV2T2C4-F1
#
_cell.length_a   1.000
_cell.length_b   1.000
_cell.length_c   1.000
_cell.angle_alpha   90.00
_cell.angle_beta   90.00
_cell.angle_gamma   90.00
#
_symmetry.space_group_name_H-M   'P 1'
#
loop_
_entity.id
_entity.type
_entity.pdbx_description
1 polymer ?
#
loop_
_entity_poly.entity_id
_entity_poly.type
_entity_poly.pdbx_seq_one_letter_code
_entity_poly.pdbx_strand_id
1 'polypeptide(L)'
;MTSPQPLSNFWRLVSQKCNNFLLAGSSRPTCLKFVIDGFFVGLIRPDMLSSLLRYPNIFVWISHPTSGERCISLHPSLDTIEKRTSAVSHAMLDLRQSNTVKALKGWRDEDYGVYVGERKQLLMSIERSASSLLGIVRYGVHINGYFIQPSTQKLLNSHRSSNGGCNLTSCTGDASELLSKYDPSRVMMWLGVRSLNKPTWPGMIDNMAAGGLSVGMDVIECAIKECQEEASIPIEFFDSLKPVGRLSYIFEDERGNSLQISFLLVPMGKWRVSS
;
A
#
# COMPACT_ATOMS: atom_id res chain seq x y z
N MET A 1 13.43 -37.91 -2.49
CA MET A 1 12.96 -36.62 -3.02
C MET A 1 12.90 -35.64 -1.87
N THR A 2 13.85 -34.72 -1.78
CA THR A 2 13.90 -33.69 -0.72
C THR A 2 12.80 -32.66 -0.96
N SER A 3 11.92 -32.43 0.03
CA SER A 3 10.94 -31.35 -0.04
C SER A 3 11.66 -30.00 -0.27
N PRO A 4 11.15 -29.12 -1.15
CA PRO A 4 11.76 -27.81 -1.33
C PRO A 4 11.82 -27.05 0.00
N GLN A 5 12.99 -26.50 0.32
CA GLN A 5 13.30 -25.75 1.54
C GLN A 5 12.26 -24.62 1.79
N PRO A 6 11.78 -24.37 3.02
CA PRO A 6 10.73 -23.37 3.31
C PRO A 6 11.01 -21.98 2.74
N LEU A 7 12.27 -21.55 2.74
CA LEU A 7 12.71 -20.28 2.17
C LEU A 7 12.51 -20.20 0.65
N SER A 8 12.67 -21.31 -0.09
CA SER A 8 12.45 -21.31 -1.54
C SER A 8 10.96 -21.20 -1.88
N ASN A 9 10.08 -21.75 -1.05
CA ASN A 9 8.63 -21.58 -1.20
C ASN A 9 8.19 -20.14 -0.91
N PHE A 10 8.74 -19.51 0.13
CA PHE A 10 8.47 -18.10 0.44
C PHE A 10 8.91 -17.18 -0.70
N TRP A 11 10.14 -17.31 -1.18
CA TRP A 11 10.63 -16.48 -2.29
C TRP A 11 9.82 -16.68 -3.57
N ARG A 12 9.45 -17.92 -3.87
CA ARG A 12 8.56 -18.22 -4.99
C ARG A 12 7.21 -17.52 -4.83
N LEU A 13 6.61 -17.55 -3.65
CA LEU A 13 5.35 -16.86 -3.37
C LEU A 13 5.49 -15.35 -3.58
N VAL A 14 6.50 -14.72 -2.98
CA VAL A 14 6.76 -13.28 -3.11
C VAL A 14 6.95 -12.89 -4.58
N SER A 15 7.78 -13.64 -5.31
CA SER A 15 8.02 -13.38 -6.73
C SER A 15 6.76 -13.56 -7.57
N GLN A 16 5.97 -14.62 -7.34
CA GLN A 16 4.79 -14.92 -8.15
C GLN A 16 3.55 -14.09 -7.80
N LYS A 17 3.44 -13.60 -6.57
CA LYS A 17 2.26 -12.84 -6.11
C LYS A 17 2.51 -11.35 -6.05
N CYS A 18 3.71 -10.92 -5.66
CA CYS A 18 4.01 -9.52 -5.46
C CYS A 18 4.86 -8.92 -6.58
N ASN A 19 5.64 -9.75 -7.30
CA ASN A 19 6.60 -9.28 -8.31
C ASN A 19 6.48 -10.00 -9.67
N ASN A 20 5.30 -10.55 -10.00
CA ASN A 20 5.13 -11.33 -11.24
C ASN A 20 5.39 -10.51 -12.51
N PHE A 21 5.20 -9.18 -12.45
CA PHE A 21 5.47 -8.25 -13.53
C PHE A 21 6.95 -8.12 -13.87
N LEU A 22 7.84 -8.56 -12.96
CA LEU A 22 9.28 -8.61 -13.20
C LEU A 22 9.73 -9.93 -13.82
N LEU A 23 8.85 -10.93 -13.89
CA LEU A 23 9.16 -12.25 -14.42
C LEU A 23 9.00 -12.29 -15.94
N ALA A 24 9.68 -13.27 -16.57
CA ALA A 24 9.52 -13.55 -17.99
C ALA A 24 8.06 -13.95 -18.30
N GLY A 25 7.55 -13.47 -19.44
CA GLY A 25 6.16 -13.70 -19.87
C GLY A 25 5.14 -12.69 -19.33
N SER A 26 5.58 -11.73 -18.50
CA SER A 26 4.73 -10.61 -18.06
C SER A 26 4.43 -9.61 -19.19
N SER A 27 3.44 -8.73 -18.98
CA SER A 27 3.14 -7.64 -19.93
C SER A 27 4.18 -6.51 -19.94
N ARG A 28 5.21 -6.57 -19.08
CA ARG A 28 6.21 -5.51 -18.94
C ARG A 28 6.85 -5.03 -20.25
N PRO A 29 7.27 -5.89 -21.19
CA PRO A 29 7.93 -5.44 -22.42
C PRO A 29 7.00 -4.69 -23.38
N THR A 30 5.69 -4.84 -23.24
CA THR A 30 4.70 -4.24 -24.15
C THR A 30 3.92 -3.09 -23.51
N CYS A 31 4.05 -2.90 -22.19
CA CYS A 31 3.45 -1.76 -21.49
C CYS A 31 3.97 -0.43 -22.02
N LEU A 32 3.07 0.55 -22.11
CA LEU A 32 3.41 1.91 -22.46
C LEU A 32 3.55 2.76 -21.21
N LYS A 33 4.52 3.67 -21.25
CA LYS A 33 4.68 4.69 -20.21
C LYS A 33 3.50 5.65 -20.24
N PHE A 34 2.93 5.91 -19.08
CA PHE A 34 2.02 7.01 -18.84
C PHE A 34 2.80 8.18 -18.25
N VAL A 35 2.71 9.33 -18.92
CA VAL A 35 3.51 10.51 -18.64
C VAL A 35 2.59 11.71 -18.42
N ILE A 36 2.86 12.52 -17.41
CA ILE A 36 2.16 13.78 -17.16
C ILE A 36 3.23 14.85 -16.90
N ASP A 37 3.19 15.96 -17.63
CA ASP A 37 4.19 17.04 -17.56
C ASP A 37 5.65 16.56 -17.68
N GLY A 38 5.88 15.55 -18.52
CA GLY A 38 7.21 14.93 -18.70
C GLY A 38 7.62 13.95 -17.60
N PHE A 39 6.84 13.80 -16.53
CA PHE A 39 7.10 12.81 -15.49
C PHE A 39 6.47 11.46 -15.82
N PHE A 40 7.24 10.40 -15.70
CA PHE A 40 6.74 9.04 -15.72
C PHE A 40 5.92 8.76 -14.45
N VAL A 41 4.63 8.45 -14.61
CA VAL A 41 3.71 8.23 -13.49
C VAL A 41 3.07 6.85 -13.46
N GLY A 42 3.13 6.10 -14.55
CA GLY A 42 2.59 4.74 -14.58
C GLY A 42 2.90 3.94 -15.84
N LEU A 43 2.43 2.68 -15.82
CA LEU A 43 2.58 1.72 -16.93
C LEU A 43 1.21 1.20 -17.35
N ILE A 44 0.79 1.58 -18.55
CA ILE A 44 -0.50 1.17 -19.13
C ILE A 44 -0.28 -0.07 -20.00
N ARG A 45 -1.10 -1.09 -19.79
CA ARG A 45 -1.08 -2.29 -20.63
C ARG A 45 -1.71 -2.03 -21.99
N PRO A 46 -1.24 -2.68 -23.08
CA PRO A 46 -1.79 -2.50 -24.42
C PRO A 46 -3.28 -2.76 -24.55
N ASP A 47 -3.81 -3.76 -23.83
CA ASP A 47 -5.22 -4.15 -23.88
C ASP A 47 -6.16 -3.07 -23.31
N MET A 48 -5.63 -2.15 -22.48
CA MET A 48 -6.41 -1.05 -21.91
C MET A 48 -6.44 0.20 -22.82
N LEU A 49 -5.53 0.30 -23.79
CA LEU A 49 -5.40 1.48 -24.65
C LEU A 49 -6.63 1.74 -25.50
N SER A 50 -7.27 0.69 -26.02
CA SER A 50 -8.49 0.82 -26.82
C SER A 50 -9.61 1.49 -26.02
N SER A 51 -9.66 1.28 -24.70
CA SER A 51 -10.63 1.91 -23.82
C SER A 51 -10.29 3.37 -23.54
N LEU A 52 -9.01 3.67 -23.27
CA LEU A 52 -8.54 5.02 -22.93
C LEU A 52 -8.53 5.98 -24.12
N LEU A 53 -8.13 5.51 -25.30
CA LEU A 53 -8.03 6.33 -26.51
C LEU A 53 -9.40 6.68 -27.14
N ARG A 54 -10.51 6.16 -26.58
CA ARG A 54 -11.86 6.66 -26.88
C ARG A 54 -12.12 8.06 -26.35
N TYR A 55 -11.26 8.56 -25.46
CA TYR A 55 -11.33 9.91 -24.93
C TYR A 55 -10.16 10.75 -25.46
N PRO A 56 -10.15 11.14 -26.75
CA PRO A 56 -9.01 11.83 -27.38
C PRO A 56 -8.75 13.23 -26.79
N ASN A 57 -9.75 13.84 -26.16
CA ASN A 57 -9.60 15.10 -25.43
C ASN A 57 -8.98 14.92 -24.02
N ILE A 58 -8.68 13.67 -23.63
CA ILE A 58 -8.15 13.32 -22.31
C ILE A 58 -6.84 12.56 -22.46
N PHE A 59 -6.81 11.45 -23.22
CA PHE A 59 -5.61 10.64 -23.43
C PHE A 59 -5.09 10.79 -24.85
N VAL A 60 -3.81 11.10 -24.98
CA VAL A 60 -3.15 11.33 -26.28
C VAL A 60 -1.85 10.55 -26.38
N TRP A 61 -1.46 10.28 -27.63
CA TRP A 61 -0.12 9.81 -27.94
C TRP A 61 0.88 10.96 -27.90
N ILE A 62 2.03 10.70 -27.29
CA ILE A 62 3.19 11.60 -27.36
C ILE A 62 4.46 10.80 -27.65
N SER A 63 5.50 11.50 -28.11
CA SER A 63 6.88 11.00 -28.05
C SER A 63 7.53 11.50 -26.77
N HIS A 64 8.12 10.60 -25.99
CA HIS A 64 8.80 10.96 -24.75
C HIS A 64 9.92 11.98 -25.04
N PRO A 65 9.98 13.12 -24.32
CA PRO A 65 10.88 14.23 -24.69
C PRO A 65 12.35 13.83 -24.76
N THR A 66 12.80 12.91 -23.91
CA THR A 66 14.20 12.52 -23.82
C THR A 66 14.55 11.27 -24.63
N SER A 67 13.63 10.30 -24.73
CA SER A 67 13.94 8.99 -25.32
C SER A 67 13.33 8.79 -26.70
N GLY A 68 12.42 9.67 -27.15
CA GLY A 68 11.66 9.52 -28.39
C GLY A 68 10.63 8.37 -28.37
N GLU A 69 10.60 7.59 -27.30
CA GLU A 69 9.71 6.44 -27.13
C GLU A 69 8.25 6.88 -27.18
N ARG A 70 7.40 6.07 -27.82
CA ARG A 70 5.97 6.35 -27.88
C ARG A 70 5.34 6.12 -26.50
N CYS A 71 4.62 7.12 -25.99
CA CYS A 71 4.00 7.10 -24.67
C CYS A 71 2.54 7.59 -24.73
N ILE A 72 1.81 7.37 -23.64
CA ILE A 72 0.49 7.97 -23.42
C ILE A 72 0.66 9.15 -22.45
N SER A 73 -0.04 10.23 -22.72
CA SER A 73 -0.12 11.40 -21.83
C SER A 73 -1.56 11.88 -21.69
N LEU A 74 -1.78 12.76 -20.72
CA LEU A 74 -2.96 13.60 -20.71
C LEU A 74 -2.88 14.67 -21.79
N HIS A 75 -4.04 15.09 -22.32
CA HIS A 75 -4.15 16.11 -23.33
C HIS A 75 -3.60 17.46 -22.81
N PRO A 76 -2.85 18.24 -23.61
CA PRO A 76 -2.19 19.47 -23.16
C PRO A 76 -3.12 20.56 -22.60
N SER A 77 -4.41 20.56 -22.97
CA SER A 77 -5.40 21.50 -22.40
C SER A 77 -5.75 21.22 -20.92
N LEU A 78 -5.38 20.04 -20.41
CA LEU A 78 -5.53 19.65 -19.01
C LEU A 78 -4.30 20.13 -18.22
N ASP A 79 -4.12 21.45 -18.18
CA ASP A 79 -2.95 22.17 -17.66
C ASP A 79 -2.94 22.39 -16.13
N THR A 80 -3.99 21.95 -15.44
CA THR A 80 -4.15 22.09 -13.98
C THR A 80 -4.51 20.75 -13.34
N ILE A 81 -4.19 20.59 -12.06
CA ILE A 81 -4.51 19.40 -11.26
C ILE A 81 -6.01 19.11 -11.33
N GLU A 82 -6.83 20.15 -11.23
CA GLU A 82 -8.30 20.07 -11.22
C GLU A 82 -8.85 19.61 -12.57
N LYS A 83 -8.36 20.18 -13.68
CA LYS A 83 -8.78 19.75 -15.04
C LYS A 83 -8.41 18.30 -15.29
N ARG A 84 -7.20 17.87 -14.93
CA ARG A 84 -6.74 16.47 -15.09
C ARG A 84 -7.60 15.52 -14.28
N THR A 85 -7.79 15.84 -13.00
CA THR A 85 -8.59 15.06 -12.06
C THR A 85 -10.03 14.91 -12.56
N SER A 86 -10.69 16.02 -12.90
CA SER A 86 -12.07 16.01 -13.37
C SER A 86 -12.23 15.25 -14.68
N ALA A 87 -11.35 15.49 -15.66
CA ALA A 87 -11.40 14.81 -16.94
C ALA A 87 -11.18 13.30 -16.79
N VAL A 88 -10.15 12.87 -16.06
CA VAL A 88 -9.89 11.45 -15.85
C VAL A 88 -11.02 10.81 -15.04
N SER A 89 -11.52 11.46 -13.99
CA SER A 89 -12.66 10.97 -13.21
C SER A 89 -13.89 10.75 -14.11
N HIS A 90 -14.21 11.71 -14.98
CA HIS A 90 -15.29 11.55 -15.96
C HIS A 90 -15.10 10.35 -16.88
N ALA A 91 -13.89 10.17 -17.45
CA ALA A 91 -13.59 9.01 -18.28
C ALA A 91 -13.70 7.69 -17.51
N MET A 92 -13.22 7.64 -16.26
CA MET A 92 -13.31 6.43 -15.44
C MET A 92 -14.76 6.09 -15.05
N LEU A 93 -15.60 7.10 -14.77
CA LEU A 93 -17.02 6.89 -14.51
C LEU A 93 -17.75 6.35 -15.74
N ASP A 94 -17.49 6.88 -16.93
CA ASP A 94 -18.07 6.39 -18.19
C ASP A 94 -17.59 4.95 -18.49
N LEU A 95 -16.28 4.68 -18.37
CA LEU A 95 -15.73 3.32 -18.50
C LEU A 95 -16.29 2.33 -17.47
N ARG A 96 -16.63 2.79 -16.27
CA ARG A 96 -17.24 1.95 -15.25
C ARG A 96 -18.63 1.48 -15.68
N GLN A 97 -19.41 2.34 -16.34
CA GLN A 97 -20.76 2.00 -16.81
C GLN A 97 -20.76 0.88 -17.86
N SER A 98 -19.71 0.76 -18.68
CA SER A 98 -19.62 -0.32 -19.67
C SER A 98 -19.37 -1.69 -19.06
N ASN A 99 -19.01 -1.78 -17.76
CA ASN A 99 -18.70 -3.03 -17.04
C ASN A 99 -17.61 -3.92 -17.67
N THR A 100 -16.87 -3.40 -18.66
CA THR A 100 -15.81 -4.12 -19.39
C THR A 100 -14.47 -4.07 -18.66
N VAL A 101 -14.21 -2.99 -17.91
CA VAL A 101 -12.96 -2.79 -17.20
C VAL A 101 -13.07 -3.34 -15.77
N LYS A 102 -12.46 -4.50 -15.53
CA LYS A 102 -12.54 -5.21 -14.24
C LYS A 102 -12.04 -4.36 -13.06
N ALA A 103 -11.03 -3.53 -13.27
CA ALA A 103 -10.48 -2.63 -12.26
C ALA A 103 -11.57 -1.76 -11.62
N LEU A 104 -12.43 -1.15 -12.45
CA LEU A 104 -13.42 -0.14 -12.07
C LEU A 104 -14.64 -0.71 -11.33
N LYS A 105 -14.76 -2.04 -11.23
CA LYS A 105 -15.78 -2.70 -10.40
C LYS A 105 -15.52 -2.49 -8.91
N GLY A 106 -14.26 -2.29 -8.53
CA GLY A 106 -13.82 -2.12 -7.15
C GLY A 106 -13.89 -0.68 -6.62
N TRP A 107 -14.78 0.14 -7.18
CA TRP A 107 -14.93 1.56 -6.84
C TRP A 107 -15.19 1.77 -5.34
N ARG A 108 -14.51 2.73 -4.74
CA ARG A 108 -14.50 2.94 -3.27
C ARG A 108 -14.91 4.33 -2.82
N ASP A 109 -15.16 5.25 -3.75
CA ASP A 109 -15.31 6.69 -3.46
C ASP A 109 -14.12 7.22 -2.64
N GLU A 110 -12.93 6.72 -2.98
CA GLU A 110 -11.66 7.01 -2.33
C GLU A 110 -10.63 7.33 -3.42
N ASP A 111 -10.13 8.56 -3.39
CA ASP A 111 -9.16 9.03 -4.37
C ASP A 111 -7.74 8.85 -3.86
N TYR A 112 -6.87 8.35 -4.73
CA TYR A 112 -5.43 8.33 -4.54
C TYR A 112 -4.79 9.50 -5.30
N GLY A 113 -3.66 9.99 -4.80
CA GLY A 113 -2.87 11.00 -5.50
C GLY A 113 -1.88 10.40 -6.48
N VAL A 114 -1.79 10.99 -7.68
CA VAL A 114 -0.71 10.73 -8.64
C VAL A 114 0.42 11.70 -8.34
N TYR A 115 1.50 11.20 -7.74
CA TYR A 115 2.59 12.04 -7.25
C TYR A 115 3.92 11.82 -7.96
N VAL A 116 4.77 12.85 -7.92
CA VAL A 116 6.19 12.77 -8.29
C VAL A 116 7.08 13.27 -7.16
N GLY A 117 8.36 12.89 -7.21
CA GLY A 117 9.36 13.30 -6.21
C GLY A 117 9.06 12.81 -4.80
N GLU A 118 8.73 11.53 -4.63
CA GLU A 118 8.38 10.94 -3.32
C GLU A 118 7.19 11.63 -2.63
N ARG A 119 6.10 11.86 -3.38
CA ARG A 119 4.88 12.52 -2.86
C ARG A 119 5.02 14.03 -2.59
N LYS A 120 6.08 14.68 -3.08
CA LYS A 120 6.27 16.14 -2.93
C LYS A 120 5.39 16.98 -3.85
N GLN A 121 5.04 16.46 -5.02
CA GLN A 121 4.21 17.17 -6.00
C GLN A 121 3.06 16.29 -6.46
N LEU A 122 1.83 16.78 -6.28
CA LEU A 122 0.61 16.18 -6.80
C LEU A 122 0.39 16.63 -8.25
N LEU A 123 0.08 15.69 -9.15
CA LEU A 123 -0.23 15.99 -10.55
C LEU A 123 -1.71 15.88 -10.89
N MET A 124 -2.45 15.01 -10.17
CA MET A 124 -3.91 14.81 -10.23
C MET A 124 -4.32 13.83 -9.12
N SER A 125 -5.60 13.78 -8.76
CA SER A 125 -6.16 12.63 -8.04
C SER A 125 -6.86 11.67 -9.02
N ILE A 126 -7.01 10.42 -8.58
CA ILE A 126 -7.67 9.37 -9.33
C ILE A 126 -8.33 8.39 -8.36
N GLU A 127 -9.51 7.90 -8.72
CA GLU A 127 -10.18 6.91 -7.91
C GLU A 127 -9.32 5.63 -7.75
N ARG A 128 -9.31 5.10 -6.52
CA ARG A 128 -8.46 3.98 -6.08
C ARG A 128 -8.50 2.78 -7.02
N SER A 129 -9.69 2.40 -7.51
CA SER A 129 -9.87 1.26 -8.40
C SER A 129 -9.30 1.50 -9.80
N ALA A 130 -9.27 2.75 -10.27
CA ALA A 130 -8.67 3.14 -11.55
C ALA A 130 -7.12 3.20 -11.51
N SER A 131 -6.51 3.16 -10.31
CA SER A 131 -5.04 3.21 -10.18
C SER A 131 -4.34 2.06 -10.92
N SER A 132 -4.88 0.84 -10.88
CA SER A 132 -4.26 -0.31 -11.58
C SER A 132 -4.44 -0.27 -13.08
N LEU A 133 -5.51 0.38 -13.56
CA LEU A 133 -5.78 0.56 -14.98
C LEU A 133 -4.70 1.42 -15.64
N LEU A 134 -4.31 2.51 -14.97
CA LEU A 134 -3.27 3.44 -15.43
C LEU A 134 -1.85 3.06 -14.95
N GLY A 135 -1.74 1.99 -14.14
CA GLY A 135 -0.47 1.54 -13.59
C GLY A 135 0.21 2.57 -12.69
N ILE A 136 -0.58 3.37 -11.95
CA ILE A 136 -0.06 4.40 -11.05
C ILE A 136 0.48 3.76 -9.76
N VAL A 137 1.52 4.36 -9.21
CA VAL A 137 2.05 4.00 -7.89
C VAL A 137 1.03 4.30 -6.80
N ARG A 138 0.65 3.25 -6.06
CA ARG A 138 -0.22 3.35 -4.89
C ARG A 138 0.62 3.33 -3.63
N TYR A 139 0.22 4.13 -2.65
CA TYR A 139 0.84 4.15 -1.34
C TYR A 139 -0.09 3.51 -0.30
N GLY A 140 0.49 2.84 0.69
CA GLY A 140 -0.26 2.26 1.81
C GLY A 140 0.54 2.24 3.11
N VAL A 141 -0.13 1.94 4.20
CA VAL A 141 0.47 1.66 5.52
C VAL A 141 0.15 0.25 5.96
N HIS A 142 1.10 -0.38 6.64
CA HIS A 142 0.89 -1.66 7.33
C HIS A 142 1.44 -1.54 8.74
N ILE A 143 0.58 -1.81 9.74
CA ILE A 143 0.92 -1.64 11.14
C ILE A 143 1.13 -3.01 11.79
N ASN A 144 2.37 -3.24 12.22
CA ASN A 144 2.77 -4.46 12.90
C ASN A 144 2.67 -4.25 14.42
N GLY A 145 1.49 -4.47 14.97
CA GLY A 145 1.28 -4.47 16.42
C GLY A 145 1.87 -5.72 17.06
N TYR A 146 2.73 -5.55 18.07
CA TYR A 146 3.35 -6.65 18.78
C TYR A 146 3.38 -6.41 20.30
N PHE A 147 3.54 -7.47 21.06
CA PHE A 147 3.79 -7.41 22.49
C PHE A 147 4.74 -8.51 22.94
N ILE A 148 5.41 -8.29 24.07
CA ILE A 148 6.30 -9.29 24.67
C ILE A 148 5.55 -10.04 25.76
N GLN A 149 5.37 -11.34 25.57
CA GLN A 149 4.77 -12.20 26.57
C GLN A 149 5.67 -12.26 27.83
N PRO A 150 5.13 -12.07 29.04
CA PRO A 150 5.90 -12.26 30.27
C PRO A 150 6.43 -13.69 30.36
N SER A 151 7.65 -13.87 30.88
CA SER A 151 8.16 -15.22 31.17
C SER A 151 7.32 -15.88 32.27
N THR A 152 7.05 -17.17 32.12
CA THR A 152 6.29 -18.00 33.08
C THR A 152 6.89 -17.93 34.49
N GLN A 153 8.21 -17.74 34.61
CA GLN A 153 8.92 -17.55 35.88
C GLN A 153 8.50 -16.29 36.65
N LYS A 154 8.14 -15.20 35.95
CA LYS A 154 7.70 -13.93 36.59
C LYS A 154 6.24 -13.98 37.03
N LEU A 155 5.38 -14.76 36.38
CA LEU A 155 4.00 -14.95 36.80
C LEU A 155 3.92 -15.66 38.16
N LEU A 156 4.76 -16.67 38.39
CA LEU A 156 4.88 -17.35 39.68
C LEU A 156 5.39 -16.43 40.81
N ASN A 157 6.29 -15.50 40.49
CA ASN A 157 6.84 -14.55 41.48
C ASN A 157 5.96 -13.29 41.68
N SER A 158 4.99 -13.03 40.79
CA SER A 158 4.13 -11.84 40.87
C SER A 158 3.05 -11.91 41.95
N HIS A 159 2.79 -13.09 42.53
CA HIS A 159 1.99 -13.23 43.75
C HIS A 159 2.74 -12.87 45.04
N ARG A 160 3.97 -12.35 44.96
CA ARG A 160 4.78 -12.01 46.16
C ARG A 160 5.44 -10.64 46.18
N SER A 161 5.19 -9.73 45.24
CA SER A 161 5.71 -8.37 45.40
C SER A 161 4.94 -7.32 44.61
N SER A 162 4.15 -6.52 45.32
CA SER A 162 3.70 -5.19 44.91
C SER A 162 4.83 -4.19 45.13
N ASN A 163 5.51 -3.79 44.05
CA ASN A 163 6.06 -2.46 43.78
C ASN A 163 7.21 -2.55 42.78
N GLY A 164 7.03 -1.98 41.59
CA GLY A 164 8.06 -1.91 40.56
C GLY A 164 7.53 -1.31 39.26
N GLY A 165 7.15 -0.03 39.30
CA GLY A 165 6.85 0.74 38.09
C GLY A 165 8.14 0.94 37.28
N CYS A 166 8.20 0.39 36.07
CA CYS A 166 9.22 0.77 35.10
C CYS A 166 8.67 1.91 34.23
N ASN A 167 9.06 3.14 34.55
CA ASN A 167 9.01 4.25 33.62
C ASN A 167 10.10 4.05 32.56
N LEU A 168 9.72 3.65 31.34
CA LEU A 168 10.55 3.84 30.16
C LEU A 168 10.00 5.02 29.37
N THR A 169 10.36 6.22 29.81
CA THR A 169 10.33 7.41 28.95
C THR A 169 11.66 7.50 28.21
N SER A 170 11.58 7.80 26.91
CA SER A 170 12.66 7.91 25.91
C SER A 170 13.20 6.59 25.35
N CYS A 171 12.61 6.11 24.25
CA CYS A 171 13.27 5.19 23.33
C CYS A 171 13.26 5.83 21.93
N THR A 172 14.36 6.51 21.61
CA THR A 172 14.73 6.96 20.26
C THR A 172 15.50 5.88 19.49
N GLY A 173 15.46 4.62 19.94
CA GLY A 173 16.20 3.50 19.37
C GLY A 173 15.49 2.82 18.20
N ASP A 174 16.25 2.12 17.37
CA ASP A 174 15.76 1.27 16.29
C ASP A 174 14.86 0.14 16.86
N ALA A 175 13.70 -0.10 16.23
CA ALA A 175 12.79 -1.18 16.63
C ALA A 175 13.47 -2.56 16.59
N SER A 176 14.45 -2.75 15.70
CA SER A 176 15.28 -3.96 15.61
C SER A 176 16.10 -4.18 16.89
N GLU A 177 16.70 -3.11 17.43
CA GLU A 177 17.47 -3.14 18.68
C GLU A 177 16.56 -3.36 19.90
N LEU A 178 15.30 -2.90 19.83
CA LEU A 178 14.32 -3.16 20.88
C LEU A 178 13.84 -4.62 20.93
N LEU A 179 13.75 -5.31 19.79
CA LEU A 179 13.27 -6.70 19.75
C LEU A 179 14.39 -7.71 19.99
N SER A 180 15.63 -7.42 19.57
CA SER A 180 16.76 -8.35 19.68
C SER A 180 17.10 -8.76 21.12
N LYS A 181 16.73 -7.94 22.12
CA LYS A 181 16.93 -8.22 23.55
C LYS A 181 15.94 -9.22 24.14
N TYR A 182 14.91 -9.64 23.39
CA TYR A 182 13.91 -10.58 23.86
C TYR A 182 14.07 -11.94 23.19
N ASP A 183 13.73 -13.00 23.92
CA ASP A 183 13.57 -14.34 23.35
C ASP A 183 12.49 -14.29 22.25
N PRO A 184 12.79 -14.67 20.99
CA PRO A 184 11.84 -14.65 19.89
C PRO A 184 10.54 -15.41 20.17
N SER A 185 10.58 -16.48 20.97
CA SER A 185 9.40 -17.27 21.34
C SER A 185 8.39 -16.48 22.19
N ARG A 186 8.81 -15.34 22.75
CA ARG A 186 7.98 -14.46 23.58
C ARG A 186 7.47 -13.24 22.82
N VAL A 187 7.88 -13.05 21.56
CA VAL A 187 7.40 -11.96 20.73
C VAL A 187 6.11 -12.40 20.06
N MET A 188 5.01 -11.79 20.47
CA MET A 188 3.68 -12.08 19.93
C MET A 188 3.25 -10.93 19.03
N MET A 189 2.60 -11.25 17.91
CA MET A 189 2.07 -10.26 16.96
C MET A 189 0.54 -10.36 16.91
N TRP A 190 -0.12 -9.21 16.88
CA TRP A 190 -1.55 -9.12 16.60
C TRP A 190 -1.77 -9.29 15.10
N LEU A 191 -2.64 -10.24 14.75
CA LEU A 191 -3.04 -10.51 13.38
C LEU A 191 -4.53 -10.22 13.23
N GLY A 192 -4.86 -9.39 12.25
CA GLY A 192 -6.25 -9.13 11.87
C GLY A 192 -6.78 -10.29 11.02
N VAL A 193 -8.09 -10.53 11.07
CA VAL A 193 -8.79 -11.36 10.09
C VAL A 193 -9.71 -10.44 9.29
N ARG A 194 -9.50 -10.38 7.98
CA ARG A 194 -10.25 -9.47 7.11
C ARG A 194 -11.72 -9.84 7.07
N SER A 195 -12.59 -8.84 7.21
CA SER A 195 -14.03 -9.03 7.03
C SER A 195 -14.37 -9.70 5.70
N LEU A 196 -15.35 -10.59 5.70
CA LEU A 196 -15.84 -11.28 4.50
C LEU A 196 -16.43 -10.31 3.46
N ASN A 197 -16.79 -9.09 3.87
CA ASN A 197 -17.34 -8.07 2.99
C ASN A 197 -16.26 -7.21 2.29
N LYS A 198 -14.97 -7.39 2.61
CA LYS A 198 -13.90 -6.65 1.92
C LYS A 198 -13.84 -7.13 0.45
N PRO A 199 -13.78 -6.22 -0.54
CA PRO A 199 -13.81 -6.61 -1.96
C PRO A 199 -12.50 -7.26 -2.44
N THR A 200 -11.44 -7.18 -1.62
CA THR A 200 -10.16 -7.85 -1.88
C THR A 200 -9.77 -8.69 -0.68
N TRP A 201 -9.51 -9.97 -0.94
CA TRP A 201 -9.00 -10.96 0.03
C TRP A 201 -9.88 -11.11 1.29
N PRO A 202 -11.19 -11.38 1.15
CA PRO A 202 -12.09 -11.59 2.30
C PRO A 202 -11.67 -12.81 3.13
N GLY A 203 -11.72 -12.71 4.45
CA GLY A 203 -11.42 -13.82 5.39
C GLY A 203 -9.94 -14.16 5.56
N MET A 204 -9.03 -13.48 4.85
CA MET A 204 -7.60 -13.71 4.95
C MET A 204 -7.01 -13.06 6.21
N ILE A 205 -5.91 -13.61 6.70
CA ILE A 205 -5.10 -12.99 7.77
C ILE A 205 -4.43 -11.72 7.23
N ASP A 206 -4.35 -10.69 8.07
CA ASP A 206 -3.72 -9.40 7.78
C ASP A 206 -2.81 -8.95 8.92
N ASN A 207 -2.13 -7.82 8.71
CA ASN A 207 -1.53 -7.05 9.80
C ASN A 207 -2.61 -6.65 10.83
N MET A 208 -2.19 -6.10 11.97
CA MET A 208 -3.15 -5.61 12.98
C MET A 208 -4.08 -4.54 12.40
N ALA A 209 -3.54 -3.65 11.55
CA ALA A 209 -4.29 -2.70 10.72
C ALA A 209 -3.49 -2.41 9.44
N ALA A 210 -4.18 -2.15 8.33
CA ALA A 210 -3.54 -1.75 7.08
C ALA A 210 -4.48 -1.01 6.15
N GLY A 211 -3.98 0.01 5.45
CA GLY A 211 -4.81 0.82 4.56
C GLY A 211 -4.06 1.50 3.44
N GLY A 212 -4.84 2.08 2.53
CA GLY A 212 -4.33 2.88 1.43
C GLY A 212 -4.16 4.33 1.83
N LEU A 213 -3.13 5.01 1.31
CA LEU A 213 -3.02 6.45 1.49
C LEU A 213 -3.89 7.16 0.45
N SER A 214 -4.99 7.74 0.92
CA SER A 214 -5.79 8.68 0.15
C SER A 214 -4.97 9.91 -0.28
N VAL A 215 -5.44 10.64 -1.30
CA VAL A 215 -4.84 11.89 -1.74
C VAL A 215 -4.72 12.88 -0.57
N GLY A 216 -3.61 13.63 -0.50
CA GLY A 216 -3.31 14.58 0.57
C GLY A 216 -2.86 13.99 1.92
N MET A 217 -3.18 12.74 2.23
CA MET A 217 -3.02 12.17 3.57
C MET A 217 -1.55 11.87 3.94
N ASP A 218 -1.13 12.19 5.17
CA ASP A 218 0.19 11.80 5.70
C ASP A 218 0.25 10.29 5.99
N VAL A 219 1.45 9.70 5.99
CA VAL A 219 1.68 8.30 6.36
C VAL A 219 1.22 8.02 7.80
N ILE A 220 1.58 8.86 8.76
CA ILE A 220 1.21 8.71 10.18
C ILE A 220 -0.29 8.92 10.35
N GLU A 221 -0.85 9.94 9.71
CA GLU A 221 -2.29 10.20 9.73
C GLU A 221 -3.10 9.00 9.23
N CYS A 222 -2.70 8.44 8.08
CA CYS A 222 -3.29 7.22 7.55
C CYS A 222 -3.17 6.05 8.53
N ALA A 223 -1.99 5.83 9.11
CA ALA A 223 -1.79 4.73 10.05
C ALA A 223 -2.65 4.86 11.31
N ILE A 224 -2.84 6.09 11.83
CA ILE A 224 -3.72 6.38 12.96
C ILE A 224 -5.16 6.05 12.60
N LYS A 225 -5.67 6.59 11.48
CA LYS A 225 -7.03 6.33 10.99
C LYS A 225 -7.31 4.83 10.88
N GLU A 226 -6.44 4.09 10.21
CA GLU A 226 -6.63 2.64 9.99
C GLU A 226 -6.53 1.85 11.30
N CYS A 227 -5.65 2.21 12.23
CA CYS A 227 -5.61 1.60 13.56
C CYS A 227 -6.89 1.83 14.36
N GLN A 228 -7.48 3.03 14.27
CA GLN A 228 -8.75 3.34 14.93
C GLN A 228 -9.90 2.57 14.30
N GLU A 229 -10.00 2.57 12.98
CA GLU A 229 -11.11 1.93 12.25
C GLU A 229 -11.06 0.40 12.30
N GLU A 230 -9.87 -0.21 12.13
CA GLU A 230 -9.74 -1.67 11.99
C GLU A 230 -9.41 -2.40 13.29
N ALA A 231 -8.78 -1.71 14.25
CA ALA A 231 -8.31 -2.31 15.50
C ALA A 231 -8.76 -1.56 16.77
N SER A 232 -9.57 -0.49 16.64
CA SER A 232 -10.09 0.30 17.77
C SER A 232 -8.99 0.78 18.72
N ILE A 233 -7.81 1.10 18.18
CA ILE A 233 -6.67 1.54 18.97
C ILE A 233 -6.92 2.96 19.52
N PRO A 234 -6.83 3.16 20.85
CA PRO A 234 -6.99 4.48 21.45
C PRO A 234 -5.88 5.47 21.08
N ILE A 235 -6.20 6.76 21.10
CA ILE A 235 -5.31 7.84 20.62
C ILE A 235 -3.98 7.91 21.40
N GLU A 236 -4.01 7.60 22.69
CA GLU A 236 -2.86 7.63 23.60
C GLU A 236 -1.73 6.66 23.22
N PHE A 237 -1.99 5.71 22.32
CA PHE A 237 -0.98 4.76 21.85
C PHE A 237 -0.16 5.26 20.66
N PHE A 238 -0.58 6.34 19.99
CA PHE A 238 0.03 6.74 18.70
C PHE A 238 1.31 7.55 18.81
N ASP A 239 1.63 8.15 19.97
CA ASP A 239 2.93 8.80 20.20
C ASP A 239 4.11 7.83 19.96
N SER A 240 3.85 6.55 20.22
CA SER A 240 4.80 5.46 20.04
C SER A 240 4.87 4.92 18.61
N LEU A 241 3.92 5.23 17.73
CA LEU A 241 3.86 4.65 16.39
C LEU A 241 4.94 5.26 15.49
N LYS A 242 5.86 4.43 14.97
CA LYS A 242 6.99 4.90 14.15
C LYS A 242 7.08 4.15 12.81
N PRO A 243 7.39 4.84 11.71
CA PRO A 243 7.79 4.20 10.46
C PRO A 243 9.16 3.52 10.67
N VAL A 244 9.27 2.27 10.23
CA VAL A 244 10.50 1.45 10.38
C VAL A 244 11.00 0.89 9.06
N GLY A 245 10.26 1.10 7.97
CA GLY A 245 10.69 0.63 6.66
C GLY A 245 9.65 0.87 5.59
N ARG A 246 10.01 0.42 4.38
CA ARG A 246 9.19 0.53 3.18
C ARG A 246 9.34 -0.72 2.35
N LEU A 247 8.22 -1.25 1.84
CA LEU A 247 8.19 -2.32 0.87
C LEU A 247 7.71 -1.76 -0.46
N SER A 248 8.39 -2.12 -1.54
CA SER A 248 7.96 -1.81 -2.90
C SER A 248 7.83 -3.09 -3.71
N TYR A 249 6.72 -3.23 -4.42
CA TYR A 249 6.47 -4.37 -5.28
C TYR A 249 5.58 -4.00 -6.44
N ILE A 250 5.65 -4.78 -7.52
CA ILE A 250 4.89 -4.56 -8.75
C ILE A 250 4.36 -5.88 -9.28
N PHE A 251 3.05 -6.01 -9.35
CA PHE A 251 2.41 -7.17 -9.93
C PHE A 251 1.36 -6.77 -10.94
N GLU A 252 1.03 -7.69 -11.82
CA GLU A 252 -0.09 -7.57 -12.74
C GLU A 252 -1.14 -8.65 -12.46
N ASP A 253 -2.38 -8.27 -12.69
CA ASP A 253 -3.52 -9.17 -12.75
C ASP A 253 -4.53 -8.65 -13.79
N GLU A 254 -5.72 -9.24 -13.82
CA GLU A 254 -6.79 -8.88 -14.74
C GLU A 254 -7.32 -7.44 -14.61
N ARG A 255 -6.96 -6.71 -13.54
CA ARG A 255 -7.30 -5.31 -13.30
C ARG A 255 -6.23 -4.35 -13.80
N GLY A 256 -5.09 -4.86 -14.26
CA GLY A 256 -3.99 -4.06 -14.79
C GLY A 256 -2.71 -4.21 -13.99
N ASN A 257 -1.89 -3.16 -13.99
CA ASN A 257 -0.60 -3.13 -13.33
C ASN A 257 -0.73 -2.47 -11.96
N SER A 258 -0.27 -3.14 -10.91
CA SER A 258 -0.33 -2.65 -9.55
C SER A 258 1.08 -2.36 -9.05
N LEU A 259 1.47 -1.09 -9.06
CA LEU A 259 2.68 -0.61 -8.42
C LEU A 259 2.32 -0.20 -6.99
N GLN A 260 3.01 -0.74 -6.00
CA GLN A 260 2.69 -0.49 -4.60
C GLN A 260 3.92 -0.17 -3.78
N ILE A 261 3.80 0.88 -2.97
CA ILE A 261 4.76 1.28 -1.95
C ILE A 261 4.02 1.29 -0.61
N SER A 262 4.39 0.35 0.27
CA SER A 262 3.81 0.23 1.61
C SER A 262 4.81 0.68 2.66
N PHE A 263 4.41 1.64 3.50
CA PHE A 263 5.16 2.03 4.70
C PHE A 263 4.87 1.05 5.83
N LEU A 264 5.93 0.59 6.50
CA LEU A 264 5.81 -0.31 7.64
C LEU A 264 5.91 0.50 8.92
N LEU A 265 4.92 0.35 9.80
CA LEU A 265 4.91 1.02 11.09
C LEU A 265 4.83 0.01 12.23
N VAL A 266 5.49 0.33 13.33
CA VAL A 266 5.45 -0.44 14.58
C VAL A 266 5.23 0.50 15.76
N PRO A 267 4.54 0.04 16.80
CA PRO A 267 4.51 0.76 18.07
C PRO A 267 5.81 0.58 18.86
N MET A 268 6.36 1.68 19.35
CA MET A 268 7.55 1.73 20.19
C MET A 268 7.14 1.72 21.67
N GLY A 269 6.80 0.55 22.21
CA GLY A 269 6.34 0.41 23.60
C GLY A 269 5.36 -0.75 23.79
N LYS A 270 4.78 -0.85 24.98
CA LYS A 270 3.79 -1.90 25.29
C LYS A 270 2.38 -1.44 24.89
N TRP A 271 1.89 -1.92 23.75
CA TRP A 271 0.46 -1.91 23.46
C TRP A 271 -0.17 -3.10 24.19
N ARG A 272 -0.45 -2.91 25.48
CA ARG A 272 -1.16 -3.89 26.30
C ARG A 272 -2.48 -3.28 26.70
N VAL A 273 -3.57 -3.84 26.19
CA VAL A 273 -4.89 -3.56 26.74
C VAL A 273 -4.90 -4.17 28.14
N SER A 274 -5.07 -3.33 29.18
CA SER A 274 -5.35 -3.83 30.52
C SER A 274 -6.73 -4.46 30.49
N SER A 275 -6.78 -5.77 30.72
CA SER A 275 -8.03 -6.50 31.02
C SER A 275 -8.51 -6.15 32.41
#